data_AF-A0A2G2LK64-F1
#
_entry.id   AF-A0A2G2LK64-F1
#
_cell.length_a   1.000
_cell.length_b   1.000
_cell.length_c   1.000
_cell.angle_alpha   90.00
_cell.angle_beta   90.00
_cell.angle_gamma   90.00
#
_symmetry.space_group_name_H-M   'P 1'
#
loop_
_entity.id
_entity.type
_entity.pdbx_description
1 polymer ?
#
loop_
_entity_poly.entity_id
_entity_poly.type
_entity_poly.pdbx_seq_one_letter_code
_entity_poly.pdbx_strand_id
1 'polypeptide(L)'
;MHLRYRCKIIVENLVFPIKFDVYFLYLRRLPSFFLTRSYLPLSLKTAGSVNNADKRSETNMPPAAQKTHFVNNRSLYAPWPDGFAEASFAMGCFWGAERLFWQIPEVWVTMVGYAGGDDPAPNYTSVCAGVTGHAEAVRVVYDPTAITYAQLLQLFWEHHDPTQGMRQGNDRGSQYRSVIFTNDETQKQLAQASMKIFQVELSAKGFGPITTRIVDAGPFHYAEEDHQQYLAKNPAGYCGLKGTGAQCAL
;
A
#
# COMPACT_ATOMS: atom_id res chain seq x y z
N MET A 1 -42.05 41.32 21.86
CA MET A 1 -41.63 42.30 20.83
C MET A 1 -40.41 43.04 21.37
N HIS A 2 -39.21 42.58 21.03
CA HIS A 2 -37.93 43.11 21.53
C HIS A 2 -36.98 43.35 20.36
N LEU A 3 -36.31 44.49 20.43
CA LEU A 3 -35.47 45.09 19.40
C LEU A 3 -34.10 44.40 19.25
N ARG A 4 -33.60 44.57 18.03
CA ARG A 4 -32.29 44.28 17.42
C ARG A 4 -31.08 44.49 18.35
N TYR A 5 -29.98 43.74 18.12
CA TYR A 5 -28.62 44.29 17.90
C TYR A 5 -27.73 43.31 17.10
N ARG A 6 -27.07 43.84 16.06
CA ARG A 6 -25.91 43.24 15.36
C ARG A 6 -24.67 43.36 16.26
N CYS A 7 -23.73 42.42 16.17
CA CYS A 7 -22.32 42.73 16.47
C CYS A 7 -21.39 42.00 15.50
N LYS A 8 -20.48 42.79 14.93
CA LYS A 8 -19.42 42.48 13.98
C LYS A 8 -18.14 42.81 14.75
N ILE A 9 -17.21 41.88 14.92
CA ILE A 9 -15.89 42.17 15.47
C ILE A 9 -14.83 41.60 14.51
N ILE A 10 -13.97 42.51 14.07
CA ILE A 10 -12.68 42.32 13.40
C ILE A 10 -11.63 42.69 14.45
N VAL A 11 -10.63 41.85 14.64
CA VAL A 11 -9.26 42.12 15.14
C VAL A 11 -8.54 40.77 15.14
N GLU A 12 -7.25 40.58 14.91
CA GLU A 12 -6.13 41.33 14.33
C GLU A 12 -4.96 40.33 14.29
N ASN A 13 -3.91 40.66 13.55
CA ASN A 13 -2.71 39.86 13.35
C ASN A 13 -1.94 39.56 14.65
N LEU A 14 -1.44 38.33 14.79
CA LEU A 14 -0.30 38.02 15.67
C LEU A 14 0.77 37.26 14.91
N VAL A 15 1.87 37.98 14.69
CA VAL A 15 3.15 37.54 14.14
C VAL A 15 3.94 36.82 15.24
N PHE A 16 4.39 35.59 14.99
CA PHE A 16 5.34 34.87 15.85
C PHE A 16 6.75 34.93 15.25
N PRO A 17 7.77 35.46 15.96
CA PRO A 17 9.16 35.20 15.63
C PRO A 17 9.74 34.15 16.59
N ILE A 18 10.19 33.00 16.07
CA ILE A 18 11.01 32.05 16.81
C ILE A 18 12.48 32.28 16.41
N LYS A 19 13.29 32.61 17.41
CA LYS A 19 14.73 32.89 17.33
C LYS A 19 15.53 31.61 17.10
N PHE A 20 16.50 31.69 16.19
CA PHE A 20 17.66 30.80 16.12
C PHE A 20 18.58 31.08 17.30
N ASP A 21 19.05 30.03 17.99
CA ASP A 21 20.18 30.14 18.90
C ASP A 21 21.27 29.15 18.50
N VAL A 22 22.45 29.72 18.26
CA VAL A 22 23.66 29.08 17.78
C VAL A 22 24.58 28.95 19.00
N TYR A 23 24.97 27.73 19.37
CA TYR A 23 26.08 27.54 20.32
C TYR A 23 27.33 27.04 19.61
N PHE A 24 28.36 27.87 19.70
CA PHE A 24 29.71 27.70 19.18
C PHE A 24 30.65 27.37 20.36
N LEU A 25 31.69 26.57 20.10
CA LEU A 25 32.99 26.42 20.80
C LEU A 25 33.06 25.58 22.08
N TYR A 26 33.92 24.54 22.07
CA TYR A 26 35.31 24.75 22.50
C TYR A 26 36.28 23.65 22.02
N LEU A 27 37.50 24.11 21.72
CA LEU A 27 38.68 23.40 21.18
C LEU A 27 39.39 22.53 22.23
N ARG A 28 40.15 21.50 21.79
CA ARG A 28 41.60 21.39 22.05
C ARG A 28 42.28 20.28 21.23
N ARG A 29 43.56 20.49 20.97
CA ARG A 29 44.37 20.01 19.84
C ARG A 29 45.65 19.34 20.39
N LEU A 30 46.21 18.42 19.59
CA LEU A 30 47.61 17.93 19.49
C LEU A 30 48.08 16.77 20.42
N PRO A 31 49.17 16.03 20.08
CA PRO A 31 49.86 15.87 18.78
C PRO A 31 50.16 14.40 18.37
N SER A 32 50.57 14.27 17.11
CA SER A 32 51.02 13.07 16.39
C SER A 32 52.30 12.41 16.94
N PHE A 33 52.38 11.08 16.86
CA PHE A 33 53.63 10.33 16.81
C PHE A 33 53.62 9.35 15.62
N PHE A 34 54.60 9.53 14.74
CA PHE A 34 54.94 8.64 13.64
C PHE A 34 55.70 7.42 14.17
N LEU A 35 55.35 6.21 13.73
CA LEU A 35 56.29 5.11 13.57
C LEU A 35 55.88 4.25 12.37
N THR A 36 56.80 4.18 11.41
CA THR A 36 56.76 3.40 10.18
C THR A 36 56.93 1.91 10.46
N ARG A 37 56.11 1.05 9.85
CA ARG A 37 56.54 -0.31 9.52
C ARG A 37 55.86 -0.81 8.24
N SER A 38 56.69 -0.91 7.22
CA SER A 38 56.48 -1.59 5.94
C SER A 38 56.09 -3.06 6.15
N TYR A 39 54.99 -3.48 5.55
CA TYR A 39 54.69 -4.87 5.28
C TYR A 39 54.15 -5.01 3.85
N LEU A 40 54.79 -5.89 3.07
CA LEU A 40 54.36 -6.29 1.73
C LEU A 40 52.94 -6.90 1.78
N PRO A 41 52.14 -6.78 0.69
CA PRO A 41 50.83 -7.40 0.64
C PRO A 41 50.97 -8.90 0.34
N LEU A 42 50.49 -9.75 1.25
CA LEU A 42 50.25 -11.16 0.96
C LEU A 42 48.89 -11.25 0.25
N SER A 43 48.93 -11.57 -1.04
CA SER A 43 47.76 -11.81 -1.89
C SER A 43 46.98 -13.03 -1.37
N LEU A 44 45.93 -12.78 -0.57
CA LEU A 44 44.85 -13.73 -0.36
C LEU A 44 43.85 -13.59 -1.50
N LYS A 45 43.77 -14.63 -2.34
CA LYS A 45 42.63 -14.84 -3.24
C LYS A 45 41.39 -15.00 -2.36
N THR A 46 40.55 -13.97 -2.29
CA THR A 46 39.19 -14.12 -1.79
C THR A 46 38.43 -15.00 -2.77
N ALA A 47 37.96 -16.14 -2.27
CA ALA A 47 36.92 -16.93 -2.90
C ALA A 47 35.74 -15.99 -3.22
N GLY A 48 35.21 -16.11 -4.43
CA GLY A 48 34.19 -15.22 -4.97
C GLY A 48 33.06 -14.99 -3.97
N SER A 49 32.86 -13.70 -3.64
CA SER A 49 31.58 -13.22 -3.13
C SER A 49 30.55 -13.53 -4.20
N VAL A 50 29.84 -14.64 -4.05
CA VAL A 50 28.59 -14.86 -4.76
C VAL A 50 27.65 -13.80 -4.21
N ASN A 51 27.53 -12.70 -4.93
CA ASN A 51 26.61 -11.63 -4.61
C ASN A 51 25.22 -12.26 -4.54
N ASN A 52 24.66 -12.31 -3.34
CA ASN A 52 23.32 -12.85 -3.05
C ASN A 52 22.21 -11.91 -3.58
N ALA A 53 22.51 -11.09 -4.58
CA ALA A 53 21.60 -10.16 -5.24
C ALA A 53 20.69 -10.83 -6.28
N ASP A 54 20.95 -12.10 -6.62
CA ASP A 54 20.29 -12.79 -7.73
C ASP A 54 19.12 -13.71 -7.31
N LYS A 55 18.78 -13.76 -6.01
CA LYS A 55 17.66 -14.56 -5.49
C LYS A 55 16.31 -13.84 -5.40
N ARG A 56 16.22 -12.61 -5.90
CA ARG A 56 15.01 -11.77 -5.81
C ARG A 56 14.03 -11.97 -6.98
N SER A 57 14.37 -12.79 -7.97
CA SER A 57 13.65 -12.87 -9.25
C SER A 57 12.72 -14.08 -9.41
N GLU A 58 12.88 -15.17 -8.65
CA GLU A 58 12.09 -16.39 -8.91
C GLU A 58 10.76 -16.46 -8.14
N THR A 59 10.63 -15.85 -6.95
CA THR A 59 9.40 -15.92 -6.13
C THR A 59 8.39 -14.78 -6.39
N ASN A 60 8.69 -13.90 -7.35
CA ASN A 60 7.88 -12.73 -7.72
C ASN A 60 7.21 -12.86 -9.11
N MET A 61 7.22 -14.04 -9.72
CA MET A 61 6.48 -14.28 -10.97
C MET A 61 5.11 -14.93 -10.64
N PRO A 62 4.00 -14.49 -11.26
CA PRO A 62 2.78 -15.30 -11.33
C PRO A 62 3.10 -16.70 -11.90
N PRO A 63 2.22 -17.70 -11.70
CA PRO A 63 2.42 -18.98 -12.35
C PRO A 63 2.57 -18.78 -13.86
N ALA A 64 3.54 -19.47 -14.42
CA ALA A 64 4.16 -19.19 -15.72
C ALA A 64 3.21 -19.19 -16.95
N ALA A 65 1.92 -19.47 -16.80
CA ALA A 65 0.99 -19.68 -17.90
C ALA A 65 0.24 -18.39 -18.34
N GLN A 66 -0.25 -17.54 -17.43
CA GLN A 66 -0.87 -16.27 -17.83
C GLN A 66 0.13 -15.10 -17.89
N LYS A 67 0.37 -14.59 -19.09
CA LYS A 67 1.26 -13.43 -19.32
C LYS A 67 0.51 -12.10 -19.43
N THR A 68 -0.74 -12.14 -19.84
CA THR A 68 -1.54 -10.96 -20.16
C THR A 68 -2.84 -10.94 -19.36
N HIS A 69 -3.27 -9.76 -18.97
CA HIS A 69 -4.50 -9.51 -18.26
C HIS A 69 -5.72 -9.91 -19.11
N PHE A 70 -6.60 -10.74 -18.57
CA PHE A 70 -7.69 -11.38 -19.33
C PHE A 70 -8.66 -10.36 -19.97
N VAL A 71 -8.87 -9.20 -19.34
CA VAL A 71 -9.86 -8.21 -19.80
C VAL A 71 -9.31 -7.26 -20.88
N ASN A 72 -8.03 -6.88 -20.78
CA ASN A 72 -7.48 -5.79 -21.61
C ASN A 72 -6.23 -6.20 -22.41
N ASN A 73 -5.81 -7.46 -22.30
CA ASN A 73 -4.65 -8.05 -22.99
C ASN A 73 -3.30 -7.35 -22.74
N ARG A 74 -3.20 -6.49 -21.72
CA ARG A 74 -1.93 -5.85 -21.32
C ARG A 74 -1.08 -6.83 -20.52
N SER A 75 0.24 -6.64 -20.52
CA SER A 75 1.17 -7.45 -19.71
C SER A 75 0.81 -7.36 -18.22
N LEU A 76 0.81 -8.50 -17.52
CA LEU A 76 0.75 -8.56 -16.05
C LEU A 76 2.10 -8.24 -15.39
N TYR A 77 3.13 -7.98 -16.20
CA TYR A 77 4.52 -7.81 -15.80
C TYR A 77 5.06 -6.47 -16.24
N ALA A 78 5.85 -5.88 -15.36
CA ALA A 78 6.67 -4.71 -15.66
C ALA A 78 7.63 -5.01 -16.85
N PRO A 79 8.13 -3.98 -17.55
CA PRO A 79 8.01 -2.55 -17.26
C PRO A 79 6.61 -1.98 -17.56
N TRP A 80 6.19 -1.02 -16.73
CA TRP A 80 5.01 -0.19 -16.99
C TRP A 80 5.38 0.97 -17.91
N PRO A 81 4.40 1.60 -18.57
CA PRO A 81 4.68 2.84 -19.30
C PRO A 81 5.27 3.92 -18.37
N ASP A 82 6.12 4.77 -18.91
CA ASP A 82 6.76 5.83 -18.13
C ASP A 82 5.73 6.75 -17.46
N GLY A 83 5.98 7.07 -16.18
CA GLY A 83 5.10 7.93 -15.38
C GLY A 83 3.94 7.20 -14.70
N PHE A 84 3.70 5.92 -14.98
CA PHE A 84 2.67 5.14 -14.29
C PHE A 84 3.11 4.80 -12.87
N ALA A 85 2.13 4.71 -11.97
CA ALA A 85 2.34 4.43 -10.55
C ALA A 85 1.65 3.14 -10.13
N GLU A 86 2.10 2.56 -9.02
CA GLU A 86 1.49 1.39 -8.38
C GLU A 86 0.79 1.78 -7.08
N ALA A 87 -0.36 1.15 -6.83
CA ALA A 87 -1.05 1.14 -5.54
C ALA A 87 -1.39 -0.31 -5.18
N SER A 88 -1.41 -0.65 -3.88
CA SER A 88 -1.75 -2.01 -3.43
C SER A 88 -2.66 -1.98 -2.22
N PHE A 89 -3.74 -2.76 -2.29
CA PHE A 89 -4.83 -2.75 -1.31
C PHE A 89 -5.28 -4.16 -0.96
N ALA A 90 -5.62 -4.41 0.31
CA ALA A 90 -6.33 -5.61 0.76
C ALA A 90 -7.71 -5.21 1.26
N MET A 91 -8.76 -5.79 0.67
CA MET A 91 -10.15 -5.36 0.84
C MET A 91 -11.09 -6.55 1.12
N GLY A 92 -10.56 -7.66 1.66
CA GLY A 92 -11.25 -8.94 1.71
C GLY A 92 -10.95 -9.80 0.50
N CYS A 93 -11.94 -10.56 0.01
CA CYS A 93 -11.79 -11.40 -1.17
C CYS A 93 -11.29 -10.57 -2.37
N PHE A 94 -10.08 -10.90 -2.83
CA PHE A 94 -9.42 -10.13 -3.90
C PHE A 94 -10.11 -10.21 -5.26
N TRP A 95 -11.00 -11.17 -5.52
CA TRP A 95 -11.71 -11.29 -6.80
C TRP A 95 -12.67 -10.13 -7.03
N GLY A 96 -13.44 -9.78 -5.99
CA GLY A 96 -14.32 -8.62 -6.03
C GLY A 96 -13.51 -7.32 -6.05
N ALA A 97 -12.44 -7.24 -5.25
CA ALA A 97 -11.58 -6.07 -5.18
C ALA A 97 -10.89 -5.78 -6.52
N GLU A 98 -10.35 -6.80 -7.19
CA GLU A 98 -9.72 -6.65 -8.50
C GLU A 98 -10.73 -6.16 -9.54
N ARG A 99 -11.95 -6.71 -9.52
CA ARG A 99 -13.03 -6.29 -10.42
C ARG A 99 -13.36 -4.82 -10.30
N LEU A 100 -13.40 -4.31 -9.06
CA LEU A 100 -13.64 -2.88 -8.81
C LEU A 100 -12.62 -2.02 -9.57
N PHE A 101 -11.34 -2.37 -9.50
CA PHE A 101 -10.27 -1.54 -10.07
C PHE A 101 -10.12 -1.70 -11.58
N TRP A 102 -10.24 -2.91 -12.16
CA TRP A 102 -10.06 -3.05 -13.61
C TRP A 102 -11.17 -2.40 -14.43
N GLN A 103 -12.32 -2.10 -13.81
CA GLN A 103 -13.45 -1.43 -14.47
C GLN A 103 -13.22 0.08 -14.65
N ILE A 104 -12.18 0.63 -14.02
CA ILE A 104 -11.80 2.03 -14.11
C ILE A 104 -10.99 2.23 -15.40
N PRO A 105 -11.47 3.04 -16.36
CA PRO A 105 -10.77 3.24 -17.64
C PRO A 105 -9.33 3.75 -17.49
N GLU A 106 -9.06 4.54 -16.45
CA GLU A 106 -7.78 5.15 -16.14
C GLU A 106 -6.78 4.17 -15.49
N VAL A 107 -7.23 2.97 -15.09
CA VAL A 107 -6.36 1.90 -14.59
C VAL A 107 -5.73 1.15 -15.76
N TRP A 108 -4.41 0.99 -15.70
CA TRP A 108 -3.63 0.32 -16.74
C TRP A 108 -3.81 -1.20 -16.67
N VAL A 109 -3.48 -1.79 -15.53
CA VAL A 109 -3.57 -3.23 -15.31
C VAL A 109 -3.73 -3.49 -13.81
N THR A 110 -4.46 -4.55 -13.49
CA THR A 110 -4.57 -5.06 -12.12
C THR A 110 -4.00 -6.46 -12.02
N MET A 111 -3.59 -6.86 -10.83
CA MET A 111 -3.25 -8.24 -10.53
C MET A 111 -3.56 -8.54 -9.07
N VAL A 112 -3.89 -9.79 -8.80
CA VAL A 112 -4.14 -10.28 -7.44
C VAL A 112 -2.97 -11.09 -6.90
N GLY A 113 -2.80 -11.05 -5.58
CA GLY A 113 -1.68 -11.68 -4.90
C GLY A 113 -1.79 -11.66 -3.39
N TYR A 114 -0.68 -11.99 -2.75
CA TYR A 114 -0.52 -12.11 -1.33
C TYR A 114 0.56 -11.16 -0.86
N ALA A 115 0.26 -10.33 0.14
CA ALA A 115 1.18 -9.31 0.65
C ALA A 115 1.08 -9.12 2.18
N GLY A 116 2.14 -8.61 2.78
CA GLY A 116 2.16 -8.24 4.21
C GLY A 116 2.23 -9.40 5.20
N GLY A 117 2.65 -10.58 4.75
CA GLY A 117 3.04 -11.72 5.60
C GLY A 117 4.53 -12.01 5.53
N ASP A 118 4.93 -13.11 6.16
CA ASP A 118 6.34 -13.48 6.35
C ASP A 118 6.78 -14.67 5.46
N ASP A 119 5.82 -15.40 4.87
CA ASP A 119 6.12 -16.53 3.99
C ASP A 119 6.68 -16.03 2.65
N PRO A 120 7.90 -16.42 2.24
CA PRO A 120 8.50 -15.96 0.98
C PRO A 120 7.91 -16.65 -0.26
N ALA A 121 7.10 -17.69 -0.12
CA ALA A 121 6.52 -18.45 -1.23
C ALA A 121 5.07 -18.92 -0.91
N PRO A 122 4.14 -17.98 -0.61
CA PRO A 122 2.77 -18.32 -0.28
C PRO A 122 2.02 -18.85 -1.50
N ASN A 123 1.12 -19.80 -1.27
CA ASN A 123 0.10 -20.24 -2.23
C ASN A 123 -1.30 -20.09 -1.63
N TYR A 124 -2.34 -20.15 -2.46
CA TYR A 124 -3.72 -19.97 -2.02
C TYR A 124 -4.08 -20.85 -0.81
N THR A 125 -3.71 -22.13 -0.85
CA THR A 125 -4.02 -23.09 0.22
C THR A 125 -3.38 -22.70 1.55
N SER A 126 -2.10 -22.32 1.52
CA SER A 126 -1.37 -21.88 2.72
C SER A 126 -1.91 -20.56 3.29
N VAL A 127 -2.32 -19.63 2.42
CA VAL A 127 -2.91 -18.35 2.81
C VAL A 127 -4.29 -18.56 3.42
N CYS A 128 -5.13 -19.41 2.82
CA CYS A 128 -6.43 -19.77 3.38
C CYS A 128 -6.31 -20.48 4.74
N ALA A 129 -5.24 -21.26 4.95
CA ALA A 129 -4.95 -21.87 6.26
C ALA A 129 -4.51 -20.83 7.31
N GLY A 130 -4.22 -19.59 6.92
CA GLY A 130 -3.87 -18.49 7.82
C GLY A 130 -2.46 -18.57 8.41
N VAL A 131 -1.60 -19.45 7.89
CA VAL A 131 -0.25 -19.71 8.44
C VAL A 131 0.85 -18.80 7.87
N THR A 132 0.56 -18.09 6.79
CA THR A 132 1.56 -17.28 6.06
C THR A 132 1.64 -15.84 6.55
N GLY A 133 0.60 -15.37 7.25
CA GLY A 133 0.45 -13.97 7.66
C GLY A 133 0.05 -13.01 6.53
N HIS A 134 -0.03 -13.44 5.27
CA HIS A 134 -0.39 -12.57 4.16
C HIS A 134 -1.86 -12.14 4.22
N ALA A 135 -2.15 -10.99 3.60
CA ALA A 135 -3.49 -10.61 3.19
C ALA A 135 -3.66 -10.89 1.70
N GLU A 136 -4.88 -11.20 1.28
CA GLU A 136 -5.28 -11.12 -0.11
C GLU A 136 -5.25 -9.66 -0.56
N ALA A 137 -4.46 -9.39 -1.58
CA ALA A 137 -4.17 -8.04 -2.06
C ALA A 137 -4.40 -7.93 -3.56
N VAL A 138 -4.86 -6.75 -3.98
CA VAL A 138 -4.86 -6.31 -5.37
C VAL A 138 -3.74 -5.26 -5.54
N ARG A 139 -2.96 -5.41 -6.59
CA ARG A 139 -2.06 -4.37 -7.09
C ARG A 139 -2.70 -3.72 -8.32
N VAL A 140 -2.65 -2.40 -8.35
CA VAL A 140 -3.25 -1.54 -9.36
C VAL A 140 -2.16 -0.68 -9.95
N VAL A 141 -1.95 -0.79 -11.26
CA VAL A 141 -1.08 0.10 -12.02
C VAL A 141 -1.96 1.14 -12.71
N TYR A 142 -1.65 2.42 -12.56
CA TYR A 142 -2.50 3.51 -13.04
C TYR A 142 -1.69 4.70 -13.54
N ASP A 143 -2.31 5.53 -14.37
CA ASP A 143 -1.76 6.82 -14.79
C ASP A 143 -2.12 7.89 -13.74
N PRO A 144 -1.16 8.41 -12.94
CA PRO A 144 -1.44 9.40 -11.91
C PRO A 144 -1.92 10.75 -12.46
N THR A 145 -1.78 10.99 -13.77
CA THR A 145 -2.31 12.20 -14.44
C THR A 145 -3.80 12.07 -14.79
N ALA A 146 -4.33 10.84 -14.86
CA ALA A 146 -5.72 10.55 -15.19
C ALA A 146 -6.55 10.19 -13.95
N ILE A 147 -5.99 9.39 -13.04
CA ILE A 147 -6.60 9.05 -11.75
C ILE A 147 -5.58 9.20 -10.62
N THR A 148 -5.96 9.94 -9.59
CA THR A 148 -5.08 10.21 -8.45
C THR A 148 -5.11 9.08 -7.43
N TYR A 149 -4.04 8.95 -6.63
CA TYR A 149 -4.02 8.03 -5.49
C TYR A 149 -5.15 8.31 -4.48
N ALA A 150 -5.55 9.57 -4.30
CA ALA A 150 -6.67 9.94 -3.44
C ALA A 150 -8.00 9.36 -3.95
N GLN A 151 -8.24 9.36 -5.26
CA GLN A 151 -9.42 8.72 -5.85
C GLN A 151 -9.39 7.19 -5.68
N LEU A 152 -8.21 6.56 -5.79
CA LEU A 152 -8.07 5.13 -5.48
C LEU A 152 -8.33 4.83 -3.99
N LEU A 153 -7.89 5.70 -3.08
CA LEU A 153 -8.21 5.61 -1.65
C LEU A 153 -9.71 5.77 -1.39
N GLN A 154 -10.38 6.70 -2.07
CA GLN A 154 -11.84 6.85 -1.96
C GLN A 154 -12.54 5.54 -2.34
N LEU A 155 -12.18 4.97 -3.49
CA LEU A 155 -12.73 3.69 -3.94
C LEU A 155 -12.46 2.57 -2.93
N PHE A 156 -11.23 2.51 -2.39
CA PHE A 156 -10.88 1.59 -1.31
C PHE A 156 -11.84 1.74 -0.12
N TRP A 157 -11.97 2.94 0.44
CA TRP A 157 -12.79 3.19 1.63
C TRP A 157 -14.29 2.88 1.42
N GLU A 158 -14.83 3.23 0.26
CA GLU A 158 -16.27 3.12 -0.01
C GLU A 158 -16.73 1.70 -0.37
N HIS A 159 -15.83 0.80 -0.77
CA HIS A 159 -16.20 -0.51 -1.35
C HIS A 159 -15.87 -1.72 -0.47
N HIS A 160 -15.42 -1.53 0.77
CA HIS A 160 -15.35 -2.61 1.77
C HIS A 160 -15.72 -2.08 3.16
N ASP A 161 -15.87 -2.97 4.14
CA ASP A 161 -16.01 -2.55 5.54
C ASP A 161 -14.64 -2.59 6.25
N PRO A 162 -14.01 -1.44 6.52
CA PRO A 162 -12.69 -1.37 7.15
C PRO A 162 -12.73 -1.57 8.68
N THR A 163 -13.88 -1.87 9.28
CA THR A 163 -14.04 -1.99 10.75
C THR A 163 -14.10 -3.42 11.27
N GLN A 164 -13.94 -4.41 10.37
CA GLN A 164 -14.22 -5.81 10.68
C GLN A 164 -13.02 -6.63 11.19
N GLY A 165 -11.82 -6.06 11.20
CA GLY A 165 -10.60 -6.71 11.67
C GLY A 165 -10.17 -7.88 10.78
N MET A 166 -10.11 -9.09 11.34
CA MET A 166 -9.68 -10.32 10.64
C MET A 166 -10.85 -11.00 9.91
N ARG A 167 -11.64 -10.21 9.19
CA ARG A 167 -12.84 -10.61 8.45
C ARG A 167 -13.21 -9.55 7.42
N GLN A 168 -13.82 -9.97 6.32
CA GLN A 168 -14.59 -9.10 5.42
C GLN A 168 -15.90 -9.77 5.02
N GLY A 169 -17.03 -9.18 5.35
CA GLY A 169 -18.35 -9.76 5.11
C GLY A 169 -18.45 -11.17 5.69
N ASN A 170 -18.75 -12.15 4.84
CA ASN A 170 -18.83 -13.57 5.22
C ASN A 170 -17.46 -14.26 5.26
N ASP A 171 -16.43 -13.64 4.70
CA ASP A 171 -15.09 -14.20 4.57
C ASP A 171 -14.30 -13.97 5.87
N ARG A 172 -14.03 -15.04 6.61
CA ARG A 172 -13.38 -15.00 7.94
C ARG A 172 -11.94 -15.47 7.85
N GLY A 173 -11.02 -14.71 8.43
CA GLY A 173 -9.60 -15.04 8.44
C GLY A 173 -8.73 -13.79 8.32
N SER A 174 -7.49 -13.89 8.83
CA SER A 174 -6.53 -12.78 8.78
C SER A 174 -6.18 -12.38 7.35
N GLN A 175 -6.30 -13.29 6.39
CA GLN A 175 -6.07 -13.02 4.97
C GLN A 175 -7.06 -12.02 4.37
N TYR A 176 -8.25 -11.87 4.95
CA TYR A 176 -9.29 -10.96 4.45
C TYR A 176 -9.30 -9.59 5.15
N ARG A 177 -8.29 -9.31 5.97
CA ARG A 177 -8.18 -8.05 6.71
C ARG A 177 -7.98 -6.86 5.77
N SER A 178 -8.40 -5.68 6.22
CA SER A 178 -8.18 -4.42 5.50
C SER A 178 -6.73 -3.94 5.64
N VAL A 179 -6.06 -3.67 4.51
CA VAL A 179 -4.67 -3.15 4.48
C VAL A 179 -4.47 -2.20 3.31
N ILE A 180 -3.71 -1.12 3.52
CA ILE A 180 -3.14 -0.27 2.48
C ILE A 180 -1.63 -0.46 2.50
N PHE A 181 -1.06 -0.87 1.37
CA PHE A 181 0.38 -1.02 1.17
C PHE A 181 0.91 0.18 0.40
N THR A 182 1.78 0.98 1.03
CA THR A 182 2.22 2.27 0.50
C THR A 182 3.62 2.16 -0.10
N ASN A 183 3.78 2.56 -1.35
CA ASN A 183 5.05 2.46 -2.08
C ASN A 183 6.02 3.62 -1.77
N ASP A 184 5.50 4.74 -1.26
CA ASP A 184 6.27 5.92 -0.90
C ASP A 184 5.62 6.70 0.26
N GLU A 185 6.33 7.70 0.74
CA GLU A 185 5.89 8.54 1.86
C GLU A 185 4.66 9.39 1.50
N THR A 186 4.48 9.78 0.24
CA THR A 186 3.31 10.55 -0.21
C THR A 186 2.05 9.70 -0.11
N GLN A 187 2.10 8.44 -0.59
CA GLN A 187 1.01 7.49 -0.43
C GLN A 187 0.67 7.26 1.05
N LYS A 188 1.69 7.12 1.89
CA LYS A 188 1.51 6.93 3.33
C LYS A 188 0.77 8.10 4.00
N GLN A 189 1.18 9.33 3.69
CA GLN A 189 0.53 10.53 4.22
C GLN A 189 -0.93 10.66 3.73
N LEU A 190 -1.18 10.42 2.44
CA LEU A 190 -2.53 10.44 1.87
C LEU A 190 -3.42 9.34 2.46
N ALA A 191 -2.89 8.13 2.65
CA ALA A 191 -3.62 7.02 3.26
C ALA A 191 -3.98 7.34 4.73
N GLN A 192 -3.05 7.90 5.50
CA GLN A 192 -3.31 8.29 6.89
C GLN A 192 -4.30 9.46 7.01
N ALA A 193 -4.22 10.44 6.11
CA ALA A 193 -5.15 11.55 6.07
C ALA A 193 -6.57 11.07 5.69
N SER A 194 -6.70 10.27 4.63
CA SER A 194 -7.98 9.71 4.20
C SER A 194 -8.62 8.79 5.25
N MET A 195 -7.83 7.99 5.98
CA MET A 195 -8.33 7.18 7.09
C MET A 195 -9.00 8.03 8.18
N LYS A 196 -8.41 9.18 8.53
CA LYS A 196 -8.98 10.09 9.54
C LYS A 196 -10.29 10.70 9.07
N ILE A 197 -10.35 11.11 7.79
CA ILE A 197 -11.57 11.65 7.18
C ILE A 197 -12.67 10.58 7.19
N PHE A 198 -12.36 9.38 6.70
CA PHE A 198 -13.36 8.31 6.61
C PHE A 198 -13.82 7.78 7.98
N GLN A 199 -12.96 7.81 9.00
CA GLN A 199 -13.35 7.46 10.36
C GLN A 199 -14.50 8.32 10.88
N VAL A 200 -14.52 9.62 10.56
CA VAL A 200 -15.60 10.54 10.95
C VAL A 200 -16.92 10.09 10.33
N GLU A 201 -16.90 9.78 9.03
CA GLU A 201 -18.08 9.33 8.28
C GLU A 201 -18.61 7.97 8.78
N LEU A 202 -17.70 7.05 9.10
CA LEU A 202 -18.05 5.76 9.70
C LEU A 202 -18.67 5.91 11.09
N SER A 203 -18.08 6.75 11.94
CA SER A 203 -18.61 7.02 13.27
C SER A 203 -19.98 7.69 13.22
N ALA A 204 -20.22 8.58 12.26
CA ALA A 204 -21.54 9.18 12.03
C ALA A 204 -22.61 8.14 11.65
N LYS A 205 -22.20 7.02 11.03
CA LYS A 205 -23.07 5.88 10.69
C LYS A 205 -23.13 4.79 11.78
N GLY A 206 -22.51 5.01 12.93
CA GLY A 206 -22.52 4.07 14.05
C GLY A 206 -21.55 2.89 13.90
N PHE A 207 -20.60 2.95 12.97
CA PHE A 207 -19.53 1.96 12.88
C PHE A 207 -18.44 2.19 13.92
N GLY A 208 -17.73 1.12 14.26
CA GLY A 208 -16.60 1.15 15.18
C GLY A 208 -15.33 1.80 14.59
N PRO A 209 -14.20 1.69 15.30
CA PRO A 209 -12.92 2.18 14.79
C PRO A 209 -12.47 1.38 13.54
N ILE A 210 -11.82 2.08 12.62
CA ILE A 210 -11.14 1.49 11.47
C ILE A 210 -10.03 0.53 11.97
N THR A 211 -10.02 -0.65 11.37
CA THR A 211 -9.03 -1.72 11.61
C THR A 211 -8.00 -1.84 10.49
N THR A 212 -8.12 -1.02 9.44
CA THR A 212 -7.19 -0.96 8.32
C THR A 212 -5.77 -0.71 8.80
N ARG A 213 -4.84 -1.56 8.35
CA ARG A 213 -3.41 -1.34 8.56
C ARG A 213 -2.84 -0.54 7.40
N ILE A 214 -2.08 0.51 7.68
CA ILE A 214 -1.31 1.26 6.67
C ILE A 214 0.16 0.92 6.89
N VAL A 215 0.77 0.23 5.94
CA VAL A 215 2.13 -0.30 6.05
C VAL A 215 2.91 -0.04 4.77
N ASP A 216 4.23 0.05 4.88
CA ASP A 216 5.10 0.17 3.71
C ASP A 216 5.00 -1.10 2.85
N ALA A 217 4.98 -0.95 1.54
CA ALA A 217 4.82 -2.07 0.62
C ALA A 217 6.06 -2.98 0.67
N GLY A 218 5.82 -4.26 1.01
CA GLY A 218 6.82 -5.32 0.96
C GLY A 218 6.77 -6.10 -0.37
N PRO A 219 7.31 -7.33 -0.38
CA PRO A 219 7.13 -8.25 -1.50
C PRO A 219 5.65 -8.50 -1.81
N PHE A 220 5.34 -8.65 -3.08
CA PHE A 220 4.02 -9.02 -3.57
C PHE A 220 4.13 -10.34 -4.32
N HIS A 221 3.50 -11.37 -3.77
CA HIS A 221 3.49 -12.70 -4.36
C HIS A 221 2.23 -12.83 -5.21
N TYR A 222 2.40 -12.97 -6.51
CA TYR A 222 1.26 -13.15 -7.40
C TYR A 222 0.47 -14.40 -7.03
N ALA A 223 -0.85 -14.28 -6.99
CA ALA A 223 -1.74 -15.42 -6.85
C ALA A 223 -1.78 -16.22 -8.14
N GLU A 224 -2.31 -17.44 -8.03
CA GLU A 224 -2.36 -18.38 -9.13
C GLU A 224 -3.13 -17.84 -10.35
N GLU A 225 -2.85 -18.33 -11.55
CA GLU A 225 -3.49 -17.86 -12.81
C GLU A 225 -5.01 -17.89 -12.71
N ASP A 226 -5.56 -18.95 -12.09
CA ASP A 226 -7.01 -19.10 -11.93
C ASP A 226 -7.62 -17.93 -11.15
N HIS A 227 -6.86 -17.28 -10.27
CA HIS A 227 -7.32 -16.13 -9.50
C HIS A 227 -7.22 -14.80 -10.27
N GLN A 228 -6.30 -14.68 -11.22
CA GLN A 228 -6.14 -13.46 -12.03
C GLN A 228 -7.39 -13.22 -12.87
N GLN A 229 -8.06 -12.08 -12.65
CA GLN A 229 -9.31 -11.70 -13.30
C GLN A 229 -10.39 -12.78 -13.21
N TYR A 230 -10.46 -13.48 -12.07
CA TYR A 230 -11.35 -14.62 -11.85
C TYR A 230 -12.81 -14.32 -12.24
N LEU A 231 -13.36 -13.15 -11.85
CA LEU A 231 -14.76 -12.79 -12.15
C LEU A 231 -15.00 -12.39 -13.62
N ALA A 232 -13.96 -12.08 -14.38
CA ALA A 232 -14.08 -11.94 -15.83
C ALA A 232 -14.16 -13.30 -16.51
N LYS A 233 -13.41 -14.29 -16.01
CA LYS A 233 -13.43 -15.69 -16.46
C LYS A 233 -14.70 -16.41 -16.00
N ASN A 234 -15.22 -16.06 -14.82
CA ASN A 234 -16.37 -16.67 -14.17
C ASN A 234 -17.39 -15.59 -13.74
N PRO A 235 -18.25 -15.10 -14.66
CA PRO A 235 -19.17 -13.99 -14.36
C PRO A 235 -20.19 -14.27 -13.24
N ALA A 236 -20.52 -15.54 -13.02
CA ALA A 236 -21.39 -16.00 -11.93
C ALA A 236 -20.63 -16.32 -10.63
N GLY A 237 -19.32 -16.03 -10.57
CA GLY A 237 -18.48 -16.26 -9.41
C GLY A 237 -18.89 -15.43 -8.20
N TYR A 238 -18.54 -15.92 -7.02
CA TYR A 238 -18.83 -15.24 -5.76
C TYR A 238 -18.15 -13.87 -5.71
N CYS A 239 -18.93 -12.84 -5.37
CA CYS A 239 -18.44 -11.50 -5.10
C CYS A 239 -19.12 -10.95 -3.84
N GLY A 240 -18.44 -11.05 -2.70
CA GLY A 240 -18.89 -10.51 -1.42
C GLY A 240 -18.51 -9.04 -1.19
N LEU A 241 -17.85 -8.38 -2.15
CA LEU A 241 -17.36 -7.02 -1.98
C LEU A 241 -18.53 -6.05 -1.79
N LYS A 242 -18.65 -5.48 -0.59
CA LYS A 242 -19.71 -4.56 -0.21
C LYS A 242 -19.16 -3.52 0.76
N GLY A 243 -19.40 -2.25 0.44
CA GLY A 243 -19.07 -1.14 1.30
C GLY A 243 -19.98 -1.00 2.53
N THR A 244 -19.58 -0.10 3.43
CA THR A 244 -20.40 0.34 4.58
C THR A 244 -21.55 1.26 4.17
N GLY A 245 -21.52 1.74 2.92
CA GLY A 245 -22.40 2.79 2.41
C GLY A 245 -22.01 4.19 2.89
N ALA A 246 -20.94 4.36 3.68
CA ALA A 246 -20.32 5.66 3.93
C ALA A 246 -19.67 6.20 2.65
N GLN A 247 -19.63 7.53 2.50
CA GLN A 247 -18.99 8.20 1.38
C GLN A 247 -17.72 8.88 1.89
N CYS A 248 -16.63 8.78 1.15
CA CYS A 248 -15.36 9.38 1.49
C CYS A 248 -15.28 10.76 0.82
N ALA A 249 -15.34 11.84 1.61
CA ALA A 249 -15.18 13.20 1.10
C ALA A 249 -13.68 13.59 1.04
N LEU A 250 -12.92 12.90 0.19
CA LEU A 250 -11.48 13.16 -0.03
C LEU A 250 -11.22 14.35 -0.97
#